data_AF-A0AAW5KGJ4-F1
#
_entry.id   AF-A0AAW5KGJ4-F1
#
_cell.length_a   1.000
_cell.length_b   1.000
_cell.length_c   1.000
_cell.angle_alpha   90.00
_cell.angle_beta   90.00
_cell.angle_gamma   90.00
#
_symmetry.space_group_name_H-M   'P 1'
#
loop_
_entity.id
_entity.type
_entity.pdbx_description
1 polymer ?
#
loop_
_entity_poly.entity_id
_entity_poly.type
_entity_poly.pdbx_seq_one_letter_code
_entity_poly.pdbx_strand_id
1 'polypeptide(L)'
;MGGPSLCAYNGALFKEGIPLPLPGQSTTAAETRREAGTQAQVDIFGEGMADFWRSGPEESRHIDRWLAANCFGDYCTRTGPDLRQRELIAFRFLAAQGGCEPQPKSHIAATLRLGTGQRALTAAPSTTLPYIGYPAA
;
A
#
# COMPACT_ATOMS: atom_id res chain seq x y z
N MET A 1 -20.23 -0.92 17.19
CA MET A 1 -19.96 -2.34 16.90
C MET A 1 -19.24 -2.43 15.58
N GLY A 2 -18.17 -3.23 15.46
CA GLY A 2 -17.43 -3.40 14.21
C GLY A 2 -18.29 -4.05 13.11
N GLY A 3 -17.99 -3.75 11.84
CA GLY A 3 -18.57 -4.49 10.73
C GLY A 3 -18.17 -5.98 10.72
N PRO A 4 -18.81 -6.83 9.89
CA PRO A 4 -18.61 -8.27 9.89
C PRO A 4 -17.14 -8.71 9.80
N SER A 5 -16.33 -8.03 8.98
CA SER A 5 -14.91 -8.32 8.80
C SER A 5 -14.08 -8.06 10.05
N LEU A 6 -14.39 -7.00 10.82
CA LEU A 6 -13.68 -6.70 12.07
C LEU A 6 -13.98 -7.76 13.14
N CYS A 7 -15.24 -8.20 13.23
CA CYS A 7 -15.62 -9.26 14.16
C CYS A 7 -14.95 -10.60 13.81
N ALA A 8 -14.89 -10.95 12.53
CA ALA A 8 -14.21 -12.17 12.07
C ALA A 8 -12.70 -12.14 12.38
N TYR A 9 -12.04 -11.01 12.10
CA TYR A 9 -10.62 -10.83 12.37
C TYR A 9 -10.31 -10.87 13.87
N ASN A 10 -11.06 -10.12 14.69
CA ASN A 10 -10.90 -10.14 16.14
C ASN A 10 -11.16 -11.54 16.72
N GLY A 11 -12.17 -12.25 16.21
CA GLY A 11 -12.45 -13.63 16.60
C GLY A 11 -11.31 -14.60 16.29
N ALA A 12 -10.63 -14.43 15.15
CA ALA A 12 -9.44 -15.21 14.83
C ALA A 12 -8.27 -14.88 15.78
N LEU A 13 -8.00 -13.61 16.03
CA LEU A 13 -6.94 -13.19 16.97
C LEU A 13 -7.18 -13.71 18.39
N PHE A 14 -8.42 -13.66 18.88
CA PHE A 14 -8.76 -14.20 20.20
C PHE A 14 -8.57 -15.71 20.28
N LYS A 15 -8.89 -16.47 19.21
CA LYS A 15 -8.65 -17.91 19.17
C LYS A 15 -7.15 -18.25 19.23
N GLU A 16 -6.31 -17.41 18.66
CA GLU A 16 -4.85 -17.52 18.72
C GLU A 16 -4.25 -16.93 20.02
N GLY A 17 -5.08 -16.48 20.97
CA GLY A 17 -4.63 -15.92 22.25
C GLY A 17 -3.97 -14.54 22.13
N ILE A 18 -4.18 -13.82 21.02
CA ILE A 18 -3.60 -12.50 20.79
C ILE A 18 -4.45 -11.43 21.49
N PRO A 19 -3.86 -10.63 22.40
CA PRO A 19 -4.60 -9.61 23.14
C PRO A 19 -4.98 -8.42 22.25
N LEU A 20 -6.17 -7.88 22.49
CA LEU A 20 -6.67 -6.67 21.83
C LEU A 20 -6.95 -5.56 22.86
N PRO A 21 -6.75 -4.27 22.51
CA PRO A 21 -6.30 -3.78 21.21
C PRO A 21 -4.81 -4.02 20.96
N LEU A 22 -4.42 -4.19 19.69
CA LEU A 22 -3.01 -4.23 19.31
C LEU A 22 -2.35 -2.87 19.58
N PRO A 23 -1.02 -2.84 19.83
CA PRO A 23 -0.28 -1.59 19.91
C PRO A 23 -0.45 -0.73 18.65
N GLY A 24 -0.55 0.59 18.84
CA GLY A 24 -0.63 1.54 17.73
C GLY A 24 0.65 1.51 16.87
N GLN A 25 0.48 1.59 15.55
CA GLN A 25 1.59 1.54 14.58
C GLN A 25 1.82 2.87 13.84
N SER A 26 1.14 3.96 14.26
CA SER A 26 1.33 5.28 13.64
C SER A 26 2.71 5.84 14.00
N THR A 27 3.39 6.41 13.01
CA THR A 27 4.70 7.06 13.16
C THR A 27 4.63 8.56 12.85
N THR A 28 3.48 9.04 12.40
CA THR A 28 3.24 10.41 11.96
C THR A 28 2.07 11.04 12.71
N ALA A 29 2.00 12.36 12.64
CA ALA A 29 0.89 13.19 13.10
C ALA A 29 0.28 13.94 11.90
N ALA A 30 -0.84 14.63 12.10
CA ALA A 30 -1.55 15.33 11.03
C ALA A 30 -0.68 16.37 10.31
N GLU A 31 0.25 16.98 11.04
CA GLU A 31 1.18 18.02 10.59
C GLU A 31 2.37 17.42 9.83
N THR A 32 2.83 16.23 10.21
CA THR A 32 4.05 15.60 9.67
C THR A 32 3.79 14.59 8.57
N ARG A 33 2.57 14.05 8.47
CA ARG A 33 2.22 12.97 7.51
C ARG A 33 2.47 13.36 6.05
N ARG A 34 2.27 14.63 5.66
CA ARG A 34 2.54 15.06 4.27
C ARG A 34 4.02 14.89 3.92
N GLU A 35 4.90 15.28 4.84
CA GLU A 35 6.35 15.27 4.60
C GLU A 35 6.88 13.85 4.59
N ALA A 36 6.50 13.07 5.59
CA ALA A 36 6.86 11.67 5.69
C ALA A 36 6.31 10.85 4.51
N GLY A 37 5.10 11.16 4.06
CA GLY A 37 4.49 10.53 2.89
C GLY A 37 5.21 10.87 1.59
N THR A 38 5.61 12.13 1.39
CA THR A 38 6.47 12.52 0.25
C THR A 38 7.79 11.74 0.27
N GLN A 39 8.45 11.63 1.44
CA GLN A 39 9.68 10.85 1.53
C GLN A 39 9.44 9.38 1.17
N ALA A 40 8.38 8.76 1.68
CA ALA A 40 8.02 7.39 1.32
C ALA A 40 7.79 7.25 -0.20
N GLN A 41 7.12 8.20 -0.86
CA GLN A 41 6.96 8.17 -2.31
C GLN A 41 8.30 8.27 -3.05
N VAL A 42 9.24 9.09 -2.56
CA VAL A 42 10.60 9.20 -3.15
C VAL A 42 11.37 7.90 -2.96
N ASP A 43 11.28 7.28 -1.80
CA ASP A 43 11.94 6.01 -1.52
C ASP A 43 11.41 4.90 -2.46
N ILE A 44 10.09 4.86 -2.66
CA ILE A 44 9.39 3.82 -3.43
C ILE A 44 9.50 4.05 -4.95
N PHE A 45 9.25 5.28 -5.44
CA PHE A 45 9.10 5.57 -6.88
C PHE A 45 10.20 6.49 -7.44
N GLY A 46 10.99 7.14 -6.58
CA GLY A 46 12.11 8.00 -6.96
C GLY A 46 11.87 9.50 -6.82
N GLU A 47 12.95 10.25 -7.05
CA GLU A 47 13.04 11.71 -6.81
C GLU A 47 11.96 12.53 -7.53
N GLY A 48 11.42 12.03 -8.64
CA GLY A 48 10.30 12.68 -9.34
C GLY A 48 9.03 12.84 -8.49
N MET A 49 8.93 12.16 -7.35
CA MET A 49 7.81 12.28 -6.43
C MET A 49 7.90 13.43 -5.43
N ALA A 50 9.05 14.11 -5.30
CA ALA A 50 9.29 15.10 -4.23
C ALA A 50 8.24 16.22 -4.18
N ASP A 51 7.77 16.69 -5.35
CA ASP A 51 6.73 17.71 -5.47
C ASP A 51 5.41 17.18 -6.07
N PHE A 52 5.25 15.85 -6.17
CA PHE A 52 4.07 15.26 -6.83
C PHE A 52 2.75 15.70 -6.20
N TRP A 53 2.73 15.95 -4.90
CA TRP A 53 1.55 16.43 -4.18
C TRP A 53 1.04 17.82 -4.64
N ARG A 54 1.84 18.57 -5.41
CA ARG A 54 1.49 19.87 -6.01
C ARG A 54 1.01 19.73 -7.47
N SER A 55 1.04 18.52 -8.03
CA SER A 55 0.74 18.25 -9.43
C SER A 55 -0.74 18.48 -9.75
N GLY A 56 -1.01 18.52 -11.06
CA GLY A 56 -2.37 18.55 -11.58
C GLY A 56 -3.06 19.92 -11.50
N PRO A 57 -4.27 20.01 -12.11
CA PRO A 57 -5.14 21.18 -12.02
C PRO A 57 -5.49 21.54 -10.58
N GLU A 58 -5.76 22.83 -10.31
CA GLU A 58 -6.06 23.31 -8.95
C GLU A 58 -7.28 22.61 -8.34
N GLU A 59 -8.27 22.30 -9.17
CA GLU A 59 -9.54 21.68 -8.80
C GLU A 59 -9.36 20.24 -8.29
N SER A 60 -8.31 19.53 -8.73
CA SER A 60 -8.04 18.14 -8.36
C SER A 60 -6.73 17.93 -7.59
N ARG A 61 -5.86 18.94 -7.46
CA ARG A 61 -4.57 18.88 -6.74
C ARG A 61 -4.69 18.35 -5.31
N HIS A 62 -5.84 18.57 -4.67
CA HIS A 62 -6.11 18.07 -3.33
C HIS A 62 -6.04 16.53 -3.26
N ILE A 63 -6.34 15.82 -4.36
CA ILE A 63 -6.23 14.36 -4.46
C ILE A 63 -4.76 13.93 -4.36
N ASP A 64 -3.85 14.56 -5.10
CA ASP A 64 -2.42 14.27 -5.03
C ASP A 64 -1.82 14.63 -3.67
N ARG A 65 -2.33 15.71 -3.04
CA ARG A 65 -2.01 16.03 -1.65
C ARG A 65 -2.47 14.95 -0.68
N TRP A 66 -3.66 14.40 -0.85
CA TRP A 66 -4.15 13.29 -0.02
C TRP A 66 -3.42 11.99 -0.29
N LEU A 67 -3.02 11.73 -1.53
CA LEU A 67 -2.19 10.58 -1.87
C LEU A 67 -0.88 10.65 -1.07
N ALA A 68 -0.17 11.77 -1.11
CA ALA A 68 1.05 11.95 -0.33
C ALA A 68 0.78 11.88 1.18
N ALA A 69 -0.17 12.66 1.70
CA ALA A 69 -0.38 12.80 3.13
C ALA A 69 -1.08 11.59 3.77
N ASN A 70 -2.22 11.17 3.23
CA ASN A 70 -3.01 10.08 3.80
C ASN A 70 -2.49 8.71 3.35
N CYS A 71 -2.40 8.45 2.04
CA CYS A 71 -2.03 7.11 1.57
C CYS A 71 -0.60 6.76 2.00
N PHE A 72 0.39 7.55 1.58
CA PHE A 72 1.78 7.26 1.93
C PHE A 72 2.11 7.67 3.36
N GLY A 73 1.71 8.87 3.77
CA GLY A 73 2.06 9.44 5.07
C GLY A 73 1.42 8.80 6.29
N ASP A 74 0.16 8.33 6.21
CA ASP A 74 -0.51 7.67 7.34
C ASP A 74 -0.37 6.14 7.30
N TYR A 75 -0.27 5.52 6.11
CA TYR A 75 -0.27 4.06 6.00
C TYR A 75 1.10 3.46 5.66
N CYS A 76 1.85 4.02 4.71
CA CYS A 76 3.15 3.44 4.30
C CYS A 76 4.26 3.65 5.33
N THR A 77 4.13 4.67 6.19
CA THR A 77 5.09 4.98 7.26
C THR A 77 4.89 4.13 8.53
N ARG A 78 3.81 3.34 8.64
CA ARG A 78 3.51 2.55 9.84
C ARG A 78 4.50 1.41 10.07
N THR A 79 4.75 1.08 11.34
CA THR A 79 5.68 0.03 11.80
C THR A 79 5.20 -1.42 11.56
N GLY A 80 4.27 -1.63 10.64
CA GLY A 80 3.78 -2.94 10.22
C GLY A 80 4.64 -3.52 9.09
N PRO A 81 4.05 -3.90 7.95
CA PRO A 81 4.81 -4.35 6.79
C PRO A 81 5.85 -3.31 6.33
N ASP A 82 7.04 -3.77 5.92
CA ASP A 82 8.05 -2.90 5.30
C ASP A 82 7.63 -2.45 3.89
N LEU A 83 8.33 -1.49 3.30
CA LEU A 83 7.97 -0.96 1.97
C LEU A 83 7.97 -2.04 0.88
N ARG A 84 8.87 -3.03 0.96
CA ARG A 84 8.92 -4.15 0.00
C ARG A 84 7.66 -5.01 0.09
N GLN A 85 7.25 -5.33 1.31
CA GLN A 85 6.02 -6.09 1.56
C GLN A 85 4.79 -5.31 1.09
N ARG A 86 4.74 -3.99 1.37
CA ARG A 86 3.63 -3.13 0.95
C ARG A 86 3.49 -3.06 -0.56
N GLU A 87 4.59 -2.86 -1.28
CA GLU A 87 4.57 -2.79 -2.74
C GLU A 87 4.17 -4.13 -3.36
N LEU A 88 4.65 -5.26 -2.83
CA LEU A 88 4.23 -6.57 -3.30
C LEU A 88 2.74 -6.84 -3.06
N ILE A 89 2.21 -6.40 -1.90
CA ILE A 89 0.78 -6.48 -1.58
C ILE A 89 -0.02 -5.58 -2.52
N ALA A 90 0.38 -4.33 -2.70
CA ALA A 90 -0.28 -3.36 -3.58
C ALA A 90 -0.33 -3.87 -5.03
N PHE A 91 0.81 -4.37 -5.55
CA PHE A 91 0.88 -4.98 -6.87
C PHE A 91 -0.13 -6.12 -7.04
N ARG A 92 -0.20 -7.04 -6.07
CA ARG A 92 -1.15 -8.17 -6.11
C ARG A 92 -2.61 -7.71 -6.07
N PHE A 93 -2.92 -6.71 -5.24
CA PHE A 93 -4.27 -6.14 -5.18
C PHE A 93 -4.66 -5.45 -6.48
N LEU A 94 -3.76 -4.66 -7.06
CA LEU A 94 -4.02 -3.95 -8.32
C LEU A 94 -4.16 -4.92 -9.49
N ALA A 95 -3.35 -5.98 -9.54
CA ALA A 95 -3.49 -7.06 -10.51
C ALA A 95 -4.84 -7.78 -10.36
N ALA A 96 -5.24 -8.09 -9.12
CA ALA A 96 -6.51 -8.72 -8.81
C ALA A 96 -7.74 -7.85 -9.15
N GLN A 97 -7.63 -6.53 -8.94
CA GLN A 97 -8.73 -5.60 -9.16
C GLN A 97 -9.00 -5.36 -10.66
N GLY A 98 -7.95 -5.32 -11.50
CA GLY A 98 -8.06 -4.99 -12.91
C GLY A 98 -8.51 -3.54 -13.20
N GLY A 99 -8.56 -3.14 -14.47
CA GLY A 99 -9.12 -1.85 -14.91
C GLY A 99 -8.29 -0.62 -14.52
N CYS A 100 -7.03 -0.82 -14.15
CA CYS A 100 -6.09 0.22 -13.74
C CYS A 100 -4.68 -0.08 -14.24
N GLU A 101 -4.53 -0.59 -15.46
CA GLU A 101 -3.31 -1.19 -16.03
C GLU A 101 -2.03 -0.33 -15.92
N PRO A 102 -2.08 1.02 -15.91
CA PRO A 102 -0.88 1.83 -15.65
C PRO A 102 -0.31 1.62 -14.24
N GLN A 103 -1.13 1.27 -13.25
CA GLN A 103 -0.73 1.21 -11.84
C GLN A 103 0.03 -0.09 -11.50
N PRO A 104 -0.40 -1.30 -11.91
CA PRO A 104 0.43 -2.49 -11.78
C PRO A 104 1.83 -2.31 -12.37
N LYS A 105 1.98 -1.57 -13.49
CA LYS A 105 3.28 -1.31 -14.10
C LYS A 105 4.18 -0.43 -13.22
N SER A 106 3.66 0.64 -12.64
CA SER A 106 4.44 1.49 -11.73
C SER A 106 4.85 0.74 -10.46
N HIS A 107 3.95 -0.08 -9.91
CA HIS A 107 4.23 -0.89 -8.72
C HIS A 107 5.20 -2.07 -8.99
N ILE A 108 5.24 -2.62 -10.21
CA ILE A 108 6.30 -3.55 -10.63
C ILE A 108 7.67 -2.85 -10.58
N ALA A 109 7.79 -1.66 -11.16
CA ALA A 109 9.04 -0.90 -11.18
C ALA A 109 9.50 -0.52 -9.76
N ALA A 110 8.57 -0.06 -8.91
CA ALA A 110 8.83 0.25 -7.51
C ALA A 110 9.27 -0.99 -6.70
N THR A 111 8.58 -2.12 -6.89
CA THR A 111 8.92 -3.40 -6.24
C THR A 111 10.36 -3.83 -6.57
N LEU A 112 10.77 -3.71 -7.84
CA LEU A 112 12.14 -4.00 -8.28
C LEU A 112 13.15 -3.00 -7.71
N ARG A 113 12.82 -1.69 -7.69
CA ARG A 113 13.68 -0.65 -7.11
C ARG A 113 13.98 -0.89 -5.63
N LEU A 114 12.98 -1.35 -4.87
CA LEU A 114 13.15 -1.69 -3.45
C LEU A 114 13.93 -3.02 -3.24
N GLY A 115 14.41 -3.66 -4.30
CA GLY A 115 15.23 -4.87 -4.23
C GLY A 115 14.44 -6.17 -4.09
N THR A 116 13.12 -6.14 -4.29
CA THR A 116 12.33 -7.37 -4.35
C THR A 116 12.60 -8.06 -5.69
N GLY A 117 13.10 -9.29 -5.64
CA GLY A 117 13.50 -10.02 -6.85
C GLY A 117 12.34 -10.36 -7.77
N GLN A 118 12.63 -10.46 -9.08
CA GLN A 118 11.66 -10.76 -10.13
C GLN A 118 10.83 -12.02 -9.85
N ARG A 119 11.41 -13.02 -9.18
CA ARG A 119 10.71 -14.26 -8.78
C ARG A 119 9.47 -13.98 -7.92
N ALA A 120 9.50 -12.98 -7.05
CA ALA A 120 8.35 -12.65 -6.20
C ALA A 120 7.19 -12.06 -7.01
N LEU A 121 7.50 -11.28 -8.05
CA LEU A 121 6.53 -10.71 -8.98
C LEU A 121 5.93 -11.80 -9.88
N THR A 122 6.76 -12.67 -10.46
CA THR A 122 6.28 -13.76 -11.33
C THR A 122 5.50 -14.83 -10.57
N ALA A 123 5.71 -14.97 -9.26
CA ALA A 123 4.93 -15.86 -8.41
C ALA A 123 3.54 -15.29 -8.06
N ALA A 124 3.30 -13.98 -8.25
CA ALA A 124 2.05 -13.35 -7.85
C ALA A 124 0.82 -14.02 -8.49
N PRO A 125 0.74 -14.22 -9.83
CA PRO A 125 -0.39 -14.90 -10.46
C PRO A 125 -0.67 -16.28 -9.85
N SER A 126 0.38 -17.08 -9.61
CA SER A 126 0.23 -18.41 -9.01
C SER A 126 -0.35 -18.36 -7.59
N THR A 127 0.06 -17.36 -6.79
CA THR A 127 -0.43 -17.21 -5.42
C THR A 127 -1.82 -16.57 -5.33
N THR A 128 -2.23 -15.80 -6.33
CA THR A 128 -3.55 -15.13 -6.35
C THR A 128 -4.60 -15.90 -7.12
N LEU A 129 -4.20 -16.82 -8.02
CA LEU A 129 -5.09 -17.61 -8.87
C LEU A 129 -6.30 -18.23 -8.14
N PRO A 130 -6.15 -18.86 -6.95
CA PRO A 130 -7.30 -19.44 -6.25
C PRO A 130 -8.36 -18.41 -5.81
N TYR A 131 -7.98 -17.14 -5.72
CA TYR A 131 -8.83 -16.05 -5.23
C TYR A 131 -9.44 -15.21 -6.34
N ILE A 132 -8.77 -15.11 -7.49
CA ILE A 132 -9.16 -14.18 -8.58
C ILE A 132 -9.56 -14.90 -9.88
N GLY A 133 -9.26 -16.19 -10.00
CA GLY A 133 -9.54 -16.99 -11.19
C GLY A 133 -8.58 -16.76 -12.36
N TYR A 134 -8.60 -17.68 -13.33
CA TYR A 134 -7.67 -17.68 -14.47
C TYR A 134 -7.69 -16.42 -15.34
N PRO A 135 -8.84 -15.77 -15.63
CA PRO A 135 -8.83 -14.60 -16.51
C PRO A 135 -8.13 -13.36 -15.93
N ALA A 136 -8.06 -13.25 -14.61
CA ALA A 136 -7.46 -12.10 -13.92
C ALA A 136 -6.00 -12.32 -13.50
N ALA A 137 -5.54 -13.57 -13.48
CA ALA A 137 -4.17 -13.95 -13.10
C ALA A 137 -3.20 -13.87 -14.29
#